data_AF-A0A672MY07-F1
#
_entry.id   AF-A0A672MY07-F1
#
_cell.length_a   1.000
_cell.length_b   1.000
_cell.length_c   1.000
_cell.angle_alpha   90.00
_cell.angle_beta   90.00
_cell.angle_gamma   90.00
#
_symmetry.space_group_name_H-M   'P 1'
#
loop_
_entity.id
_entity.type
_entity.pdbx_description
1 polymer ?
#
loop_
_entity_poly.entity_id
_entity_poly.type
_entity_poly.pdbx_seq_one_letter_code
_entity_poly.pdbx_strand_id
1 'polypeptide(L)'
;VLLLSPRNTQPTKTDLRLLLECLKYQMKWPGSQKQALLTIISICKQNGQYVEFFREIGGISFIYNLSKSSTFSQVKETALFTLASLAELHGVYSCKQSLCREETFRDLAQHLEQKMPLTEKRVAVYMLSVLVANNRSGQTLAKTSRCIETLLNLHSFPDLNASYEQLQLWATVSSALCGSVNNPQNEENQNACTYVFPLMKTWLQEVALPRAELAQPICSFIGMTVANNREHKQHKNKLTYNATLCTVLPECCLKQLVSSFSKLRVIPGLLCLLSSPNLDPQDQLAVVLMIGHLTDACGEFVGTRC
;
A
#
# COMPACT_ATOMS: atom_id res chain seq x y z
N VAL A 1 7.08 37.90 -24.63
CA VAL A 1 6.79 36.59 -24.01
C VAL A 1 5.35 36.23 -24.34
N LEU A 2 5.12 35.24 -25.20
CA LEU A 2 3.78 34.85 -25.61
C LEU A 2 3.10 34.06 -24.48
N LEU A 3 1.97 34.58 -24.00
CA LEU A 3 1.08 33.82 -23.13
C LEU A 3 0.53 32.63 -23.93
N LEU A 4 0.73 31.41 -23.42
CA LEU A 4 0.19 30.20 -24.01
C LEU A 4 -1.34 30.24 -23.91
N SER A 5 -2.02 30.40 -25.05
CA SER A 5 -3.47 30.26 -25.14
C SER A 5 -3.90 28.90 -24.58
N PRO A 6 -5.04 28.82 -23.86
CA PRO A 6 -5.56 27.53 -23.41
C PRO A 6 -5.85 26.67 -24.65
N ARG A 7 -5.22 25.48 -24.73
CA ARG A 7 -5.54 24.48 -25.75
C ARG A 7 -7.06 24.25 -25.72
N ASN A 8 -7.71 24.29 -26.88
CA ASN A 8 -9.17 24.18 -26.97
C ASN A 8 -9.63 22.86 -26.32
N THR A 9 -10.34 22.95 -25.19
CA THR A 9 -10.66 21.79 -24.34
C THR A 9 -11.90 21.02 -24.80
N GLN A 10 -12.68 21.57 -25.73
CA GLN A 10 -13.95 20.97 -26.17
C GLN A 10 -13.78 19.68 -26.99
N PRO A 11 -12.85 19.58 -27.98
CA PRO A 11 -12.61 18.32 -28.70
C PRO A 11 -12.26 17.17 -27.75
N THR A 12 -11.33 17.39 -26.82
CA THR A 12 -10.91 16.37 -25.85
C THR A 12 -12.04 15.94 -24.89
N LYS A 13 -12.95 16.85 -24.53
CA LYS A 13 -14.18 16.48 -23.79
C LYS A 13 -15.15 15.65 -24.64
N THR A 14 -15.20 15.86 -25.95
CA THR A 14 -15.98 15.00 -26.87
C THR A 14 -15.34 13.62 -26.99
N ASP A 15 -14.01 13.53 -27.12
CA ASP A 15 -13.28 12.26 -27.17
C ASP A 15 -13.56 11.39 -25.92
N LEU A 16 -13.54 12.00 -24.73
CA LEU A 16 -13.87 11.31 -23.48
C LEU A 16 -15.31 10.79 -23.42
N ARG A 17 -16.29 11.50 -24.01
CA ARG A 17 -17.66 10.99 -24.15
C ARG A 17 -17.70 9.79 -25.11
N LEU A 18 -17.06 9.91 -26.28
CA LEU A 18 -17.01 8.83 -27.27
C LEU A 18 -16.32 7.58 -26.72
N LEU A 19 -15.27 7.74 -25.92
CA LEU A 19 -14.61 6.64 -25.21
C LEU A 19 -15.53 6.00 -24.16
N LEU A 20 -16.32 6.77 -23.41
CA LEU A 20 -17.31 6.23 -22.48
C LEU A 20 -18.42 5.46 -23.19
N GLU A 21 -18.94 5.96 -24.32
CA GLU A 21 -19.92 5.23 -25.14
C GLU A 21 -19.30 3.99 -25.77
N CYS A 22 -18.03 4.03 -26.18
CA CYS A 22 -17.30 2.83 -26.62
C CYS A 22 -17.30 1.74 -25.53
N LEU A 23 -17.01 2.10 -24.27
CA LEU A 23 -17.06 1.13 -23.16
C LEU A 23 -18.46 0.52 -22.95
N LYS A 24 -19.51 1.32 -23.09
CA LYS A 24 -20.93 0.91 -22.93
C LYS A 24 -21.42 0.00 -24.04
N TYR A 25 -21.09 0.29 -25.30
CA TYR A 25 -21.62 -0.45 -26.46
C TYR A 25 -20.73 -1.60 -26.93
N GLN A 26 -19.42 -1.57 -26.65
CA GLN A 26 -18.47 -2.62 -27.06
C GLN A 26 -18.31 -3.75 -26.03
N MET A 27 -19.36 -4.07 -25.25
CA MET A 27 -19.34 -5.07 -24.17
C MET A 27 -18.97 -6.50 -24.60
N LYS A 28 -18.96 -6.81 -25.90
CA LYS A 28 -18.54 -8.09 -26.47
C LYS A 28 -17.09 -8.09 -26.99
N TRP A 29 -16.41 -6.94 -26.98
CA TRP A 29 -15.11 -6.71 -27.62
C TRP A 29 -14.08 -6.23 -26.58
N PRO A 30 -13.53 -7.14 -25.75
CA PRO A 30 -12.70 -6.77 -24.61
C PRO A 30 -11.40 -6.04 -25.02
N GLY A 31 -10.88 -6.28 -26.23
CA GLY A 31 -9.74 -5.51 -26.77
C GLY A 31 -10.08 -4.04 -26.99
N SER A 32 -11.25 -3.73 -27.55
CA SER A 32 -11.74 -2.36 -27.73
C SER A 32 -11.99 -1.67 -26.39
N GLN A 33 -12.56 -2.38 -25.41
CA GLN A 33 -12.76 -1.86 -24.06
C GLN A 33 -11.41 -1.57 -23.36
N LYS A 34 -10.45 -2.50 -23.44
CA LYS A 34 -9.09 -2.31 -22.92
C LYS A 34 -8.42 -1.08 -23.53
N GLN A 35 -8.48 -0.93 -24.85
CA GLN A 35 -7.89 0.22 -25.53
C GLN A 35 -8.58 1.54 -25.13
N ALA A 36 -9.91 1.57 -25.04
CA ALA A 36 -10.64 2.76 -24.61
C ALA A 36 -10.29 3.18 -23.18
N LEU A 37 -10.21 2.22 -22.25
CA LEU A 37 -9.75 2.45 -20.86
C LEU A 37 -8.35 3.07 -20.80
N LEU A 38 -7.38 2.50 -21.51
CA LEU A 38 -6.01 3.02 -21.56
C LEU A 38 -5.92 4.42 -22.21
N THR A 39 -6.73 4.67 -23.25
CA THR A 39 -6.81 6.01 -23.88
C THR A 39 -7.40 7.05 -22.92
N ILE A 40 -8.41 6.70 -22.10
CA ILE A 40 -8.95 7.58 -21.05
C ILE A 40 -7.85 7.99 -20.05
N ILE A 41 -7.02 7.04 -19.60
CA ILE A 41 -5.86 7.36 -18.72
C ILE A 41 -4.93 8.35 -19.42
N SER A 42 -4.58 8.10 -20.69
CA SER A 42 -3.65 8.94 -21.48
C SER A 42 -4.16 10.38 -21.66
N ILE A 43 -5.46 10.57 -21.88
CA ILE A 43 -6.09 11.90 -21.96
C ILE A 43 -6.08 12.58 -20.58
N CYS A 44 -6.55 11.88 -19.55
CA CYS A 44 -6.67 12.41 -18.19
C CYS A 44 -5.32 12.82 -17.57
N LYS A 45 -4.23 12.10 -17.89
CA LYS A 45 -2.87 12.45 -17.47
C LYS A 45 -2.39 13.82 -17.97
N GLN A 46 -2.99 14.38 -19.02
CA GLN A 46 -2.57 15.67 -19.59
C GLN A 46 -3.10 16.88 -18.82
N ASN A 47 -4.25 16.75 -18.16
CA ASN A 47 -4.88 17.82 -17.37
C ASN A 47 -5.94 17.23 -16.43
N GLY A 48 -5.82 17.48 -15.13
CA GLY A 48 -6.76 17.01 -14.10
C GLY A 48 -8.22 17.42 -14.32
N GLN A 49 -8.47 18.54 -15.02
CA GLN A 49 -9.84 18.95 -15.41
C GLN A 49 -10.56 17.92 -16.28
N TYR A 50 -9.84 17.05 -16.99
CA TYR A 50 -10.43 15.96 -17.76
C TYR A 50 -10.91 14.81 -16.87
N VAL A 51 -10.28 14.58 -15.71
CA VAL A 51 -10.77 13.61 -14.72
C VAL A 51 -12.05 14.12 -14.06
N GLU A 52 -12.10 15.41 -13.71
CA GLU A 52 -13.31 16.05 -13.17
C GLU A 52 -14.48 15.90 -14.13
N PHE A 53 -14.27 16.30 -15.38
CA PHE A 53 -15.26 16.14 -16.44
C PHE A 53 -15.65 14.66 -16.68
N PHE A 54 -14.70 13.73 -16.66
CA PHE A 54 -14.99 12.30 -16.84
C PHE A 54 -15.79 11.73 -15.66
N ARG A 55 -15.60 12.24 -14.44
CA ARG A 55 -16.46 11.93 -13.28
C ARG A 55 -17.86 12.53 -13.45
N GLU A 56 -17.98 13.79 -13.87
CA GLU A 56 -19.26 14.48 -14.09
C GLU A 56 -20.17 13.74 -15.07
N ILE A 57 -19.62 13.19 -16.17
CA ILE A 57 -20.38 12.38 -17.13
C ILE A 57 -20.64 10.92 -16.67
N GLY A 58 -20.36 10.60 -15.41
CA GLY A 58 -20.58 9.27 -14.81
C GLY A 58 -19.52 8.22 -15.15
N GLY A 59 -18.43 8.59 -15.83
CA GLY A 59 -17.42 7.66 -16.33
C GLY A 59 -16.72 6.85 -15.24
N ILE A 60 -16.38 7.46 -14.10
CA ILE A 60 -15.78 6.76 -12.94
C ILE A 60 -16.71 5.67 -12.40
N SER A 61 -18.00 5.97 -12.23
CA SER A 61 -19.02 5.01 -11.76
C SER A 61 -19.23 3.87 -12.77
N PHE A 62 -19.20 4.19 -14.07
CA PHE A 62 -19.28 3.18 -15.11
C PHE A 62 -18.08 2.21 -15.09
N ILE A 63 -16.85 2.72 -15.00
CA ILE A 63 -15.65 1.87 -14.95
C ILE A 63 -15.64 1.01 -13.67
N TYR A 64 -16.11 1.53 -12.54
CA TYR A 64 -16.31 0.76 -11.30
C TYR A 64 -17.27 -0.42 -11.50
N ASN A 65 -18.44 -0.17 -12.09
CA ASN A 65 -19.40 -1.24 -12.39
C ASN A 65 -18.84 -2.23 -13.42
N LEU A 66 -18.04 -1.77 -14.39
CA LEU A 66 -17.38 -2.62 -15.38
C LEU A 66 -16.34 -3.56 -14.74
N SER A 67 -15.58 -3.09 -13.74
CA SER A 67 -14.60 -3.92 -13.04
C SER A 67 -15.26 -5.06 -12.23
N LYS A 68 -16.44 -4.81 -11.66
CA LYS A 68 -17.25 -5.83 -10.98
C LYS A 68 -17.90 -6.81 -11.97
N SER A 69 -18.60 -6.28 -12.98
CA SER A 69 -19.57 -7.03 -13.80
C SER A 69 -19.04 -7.67 -15.09
N SER A 70 -17.87 -7.26 -15.61
CA SER A 70 -17.35 -7.83 -16.86
C SER A 70 -17.08 -9.33 -16.75
N THR A 71 -17.42 -10.10 -17.78
CA THR A 71 -17.07 -11.52 -17.88
C THR A 71 -15.60 -11.74 -18.30
N PHE A 72 -14.91 -10.70 -18.74
CA PHE A 72 -13.53 -10.77 -19.21
C PHE A 72 -12.55 -10.27 -18.14
N SER A 73 -11.76 -11.17 -17.54
CA SER A 73 -10.75 -10.82 -16.51
C SER A 73 -9.82 -9.67 -16.95
N GLN A 74 -9.31 -9.69 -18.19
CA GLN A 74 -8.49 -8.58 -18.73
C GLN A 74 -9.19 -7.20 -18.73
N VAL A 75 -10.52 -7.16 -18.81
CA VAL A 75 -11.31 -5.92 -18.73
C VAL A 75 -11.51 -5.52 -17.28
N LYS A 76 -11.71 -6.48 -16.36
CA LYS A 76 -11.73 -6.21 -14.91
C LYS A 76 -10.42 -5.58 -14.44
N GLU A 77 -9.31 -6.21 -14.80
CA GLU A 77 -7.95 -5.75 -14.52
C GLU A 77 -7.73 -4.33 -15.08
N THR A 78 -7.98 -4.13 -16.37
CA THR A 78 -7.77 -2.80 -16.99
C THR A 78 -8.70 -1.74 -16.37
N ALA A 79 -9.92 -2.10 -15.97
CA ALA A 79 -10.85 -1.18 -15.32
C ALA A 79 -10.37 -0.77 -13.92
N LEU A 80 -9.95 -1.71 -13.07
CA LEU A 80 -9.33 -1.41 -11.78
C LEU A 80 -8.06 -0.56 -11.94
N PHE A 81 -7.18 -0.93 -12.87
CA PHE A 81 -5.97 -0.17 -13.16
C PHE A 81 -6.27 1.27 -13.63
N THR A 82 -7.36 1.45 -14.38
CA THR A 82 -7.82 2.78 -14.82
C THR A 82 -8.31 3.61 -13.64
N LEU A 83 -9.13 3.04 -12.74
CA LEU A 83 -9.59 3.74 -11.54
C LEU A 83 -8.43 4.14 -10.63
N ALA A 84 -7.48 3.22 -10.40
CA ALA A 84 -6.27 3.48 -9.63
C ALA A 84 -5.44 4.60 -10.27
N SER A 85 -5.17 4.49 -11.58
CA SER A 85 -4.42 5.51 -12.34
C SER A 85 -5.07 6.89 -12.27
N LEU A 86 -6.40 6.99 -12.34
CA LEU A 86 -7.13 8.27 -12.27
C LEU A 86 -7.21 8.83 -10.85
N ALA A 87 -7.25 7.97 -9.83
CA ALA A 87 -7.25 8.36 -8.41
C ALA A 87 -5.85 8.73 -7.87
N GLU A 88 -4.78 8.31 -8.56
CA GLU A 88 -3.39 8.65 -8.22
C GLU A 88 -2.95 10.02 -8.78
N LEU A 89 -3.65 10.57 -9.78
CA LEU A 89 -3.26 11.84 -10.42
C LEU A 89 -3.21 13.01 -9.42
N HIS A 90 -2.03 13.61 -9.30
CA HIS A 90 -1.80 14.80 -8.48
C HIS A 90 -2.77 15.94 -8.85
N GLY A 91 -3.30 16.62 -7.83
CA GLY A 91 -4.26 17.72 -7.99
C GLY A 91 -5.71 17.29 -8.20
N VAL A 92 -6.02 16.00 -8.35
CA VAL A 92 -7.39 15.49 -8.59
C VAL A 92 -7.93 14.69 -7.40
N TYR A 93 -7.99 15.33 -6.24
CA TYR A 93 -8.39 14.67 -4.99
C TYR A 93 -9.82 14.11 -5.02
N SER A 94 -10.72 14.78 -5.75
CA SER A 94 -12.14 14.46 -5.91
C SER A 94 -12.39 13.14 -6.65
N CYS A 95 -11.48 12.67 -7.52
CA CYS A 95 -11.57 11.32 -8.09
C CYS A 95 -11.36 10.26 -7.00
N LYS A 96 -10.24 10.34 -6.25
CA LYS A 96 -9.93 9.43 -5.14
C LYS A 96 -11.05 9.42 -4.10
N GLN A 97 -11.53 10.58 -3.67
CA GLN A 97 -12.63 10.68 -2.70
C GLN A 97 -13.93 10.06 -3.21
N SER A 98 -14.26 10.20 -4.50
CA SER A 98 -15.49 9.58 -5.05
C SER A 98 -15.48 8.04 -4.99
N LEU A 99 -14.28 7.43 -4.97
CA LEU A 99 -14.02 5.99 -4.87
C LEU A 99 -13.76 5.52 -3.43
N CYS A 100 -13.53 6.43 -2.47
CA CYS A 100 -13.39 6.10 -1.06
C CYS A 100 -14.76 5.89 -0.39
N ARG A 101 -15.40 4.76 -0.74
CA ARG A 101 -16.67 4.29 -0.19
C ARG A 101 -16.49 2.95 0.49
N GLU A 102 -17.24 2.68 1.56
CA GLU A 102 -17.18 1.40 2.26
C GLU A 102 -17.45 0.20 1.32
N GLU A 103 -18.41 0.33 0.39
CA GLU A 103 -18.67 -0.66 -0.67
C GLU A 103 -17.40 -1.00 -1.46
N THR A 104 -16.62 0.01 -1.87
CA THR A 104 -15.41 -0.16 -2.68
C THR A 104 -14.31 -0.89 -1.95
N PHE A 105 -14.10 -0.59 -0.66
CA PHE A 105 -13.14 -1.32 0.15
C PHE A 105 -13.61 -2.77 0.42
N ARG A 106 -14.90 -2.97 0.69
CA ARG A 106 -15.51 -4.29 0.92
C ARG A 106 -15.45 -5.18 -0.32
N ASP A 107 -15.75 -4.63 -1.50
CA ASP A 107 -15.63 -5.31 -2.79
C ASP A 107 -14.17 -5.71 -3.07
N LEU A 108 -13.20 -4.82 -2.80
CA LEU A 108 -11.77 -5.11 -2.97
C LEU A 108 -11.30 -6.23 -2.03
N ALA A 109 -11.71 -6.23 -0.76
CA ALA A 109 -11.40 -7.30 0.19
C ALA A 109 -11.98 -8.65 -0.28
N GLN A 110 -13.28 -8.70 -0.57
CA GLN A 110 -13.96 -9.91 -1.06
C GLN A 110 -13.38 -10.42 -2.37
N HIS A 111 -12.93 -9.53 -3.26
CA HIS A 111 -12.27 -9.90 -4.49
C HIS A 111 -10.90 -10.53 -4.20
N LEU A 112 -10.04 -9.88 -3.39
CA LEU A 112 -8.69 -10.37 -3.06
C LEU A 112 -8.65 -11.73 -2.35
N GLU A 113 -9.71 -12.08 -1.61
CA GLU A 113 -9.91 -13.40 -0.99
C GLU A 113 -10.17 -14.52 -2.01
N GLN A 114 -10.63 -14.20 -3.22
CA GLN A 114 -10.90 -15.18 -4.26
C GLN A 114 -9.60 -15.72 -4.89
N LYS A 115 -9.71 -16.94 -5.45
CA LYS A 115 -8.64 -17.53 -6.26
C LYS A 115 -8.65 -16.90 -7.66
N MET A 116 -7.62 -16.11 -7.96
CA MET A 116 -7.45 -15.39 -9.23
C MET A 116 -5.96 -15.33 -9.62
N PRO A 117 -5.61 -14.90 -10.85
CA PRO A 117 -4.23 -14.71 -11.28
C PRO A 117 -3.47 -13.68 -10.42
N LEU A 118 -2.15 -13.87 -10.27
CA LEU A 118 -1.29 -12.96 -9.49
C LEU A 118 -1.35 -11.51 -10.01
N THR A 119 -1.42 -11.34 -11.32
CA THR A 119 -1.57 -10.02 -11.96
C THR A 119 -2.89 -9.33 -11.60
N GLU A 120 -4.01 -10.05 -11.54
CA GLU A 120 -5.31 -9.50 -11.12
C GLU A 120 -5.28 -9.11 -9.62
N LYS A 121 -4.66 -9.95 -8.76
CA LYS A 121 -4.41 -9.58 -7.35
C LYS A 121 -3.57 -8.32 -7.23
N ARG A 122 -2.45 -8.23 -7.97
CA ARG A 122 -1.51 -7.09 -7.92
C ARG A 122 -2.21 -5.78 -8.29
N VAL A 123 -3.09 -5.78 -9.29
CA VAL A 123 -3.87 -4.59 -9.69
C VAL A 123 -4.93 -4.22 -8.64
N ALA A 124 -5.61 -5.20 -8.03
CA ALA A 124 -6.55 -4.93 -6.93
C ALA A 124 -5.85 -4.38 -5.67
N VAL A 125 -4.66 -4.89 -5.33
CA VAL A 125 -3.82 -4.35 -4.24
C VAL A 125 -3.31 -2.95 -4.58
N TYR A 126 -2.90 -2.67 -5.83
CA TYR A 126 -2.49 -1.33 -6.26
C TYR A 126 -3.65 -0.31 -6.17
N MET A 127 -4.86 -0.70 -6.57
CA MET A 127 -6.06 0.12 -6.37
C MET A 127 -6.26 0.45 -4.88
N LEU A 128 -6.15 -0.56 -4.01
CA LEU A 128 -6.24 -0.36 -2.56
C LEU A 128 -5.11 0.57 -2.03
N SER A 129 -3.86 0.40 -2.48
CA SER A 129 -2.75 1.28 -2.07
C SER A 129 -2.98 2.73 -2.48
N VAL A 130 -3.51 2.97 -3.69
CA VAL A 130 -3.86 4.33 -4.15
C VAL A 130 -4.96 4.93 -3.27
N LEU A 131 -5.99 4.16 -2.89
CA LEU A 131 -7.09 4.67 -2.07
C LEU A 131 -6.65 5.05 -0.64
N VAL A 132 -5.74 4.30 -0.01
CA VAL A 132 -5.23 4.61 1.34
C VAL A 132 -4.13 5.67 1.36
N ALA A 133 -3.31 5.77 0.30
CA ALA A 133 -2.15 6.65 0.27
C ALA A 133 -2.52 8.14 0.36
N ASN A 134 -1.94 8.83 1.35
CA ASN A 134 -2.19 10.22 1.73
C ASN A 134 -3.67 10.48 2.08
N ASN A 135 -4.38 9.50 2.65
CA ASN A 135 -5.85 9.57 2.80
C ASN A 135 -6.37 8.88 4.07
N ARG A 136 -6.52 9.65 5.16
CA ARG A 136 -7.05 9.15 6.45
C ARG A 136 -8.42 8.47 6.31
N SER A 137 -9.32 8.99 5.49
CA SER A 137 -10.64 8.39 5.24
C SER A 137 -10.50 7.00 4.61
N GLY A 138 -9.66 6.87 3.57
CA GLY A 138 -9.36 5.59 2.93
C GLY A 138 -8.73 4.58 3.89
N GLN A 139 -7.82 5.01 4.76
CA GLN A 139 -7.22 4.14 5.79
C GLN A 139 -8.25 3.61 6.80
N THR A 140 -9.18 4.47 7.26
CA THR A 140 -10.27 4.06 8.16
C THR A 140 -11.21 3.08 7.47
N LEU A 141 -11.58 3.32 6.20
CA LEU A 141 -12.42 2.40 5.43
C LEU A 141 -11.73 1.05 5.16
N ALA A 142 -10.41 1.03 4.94
CA ALA A 142 -9.63 -0.20 4.81
C ALA A 142 -9.67 -1.05 6.09
N LYS A 143 -9.78 -0.41 7.28
CA LYS A 143 -9.94 -1.08 8.56
C LYS A 143 -11.33 -1.68 8.72
N THR A 144 -12.38 -0.86 8.55
CA THR A 144 -13.77 -1.28 8.79
C THR A 144 -14.26 -2.31 7.76
N SER A 145 -13.70 -2.28 6.54
CA SER A 145 -14.03 -3.22 5.46
C SER A 145 -13.10 -4.44 5.41
N ARG A 146 -12.32 -4.70 6.47
CA ARG A 146 -11.39 -5.84 6.63
C ARG A 146 -10.21 -5.92 5.63
N CYS A 147 -10.01 -4.92 4.77
CA CYS A 147 -8.91 -4.92 3.80
C CYS A 147 -7.52 -5.09 4.44
N ILE A 148 -7.30 -4.58 5.66
CA ILE A 148 -6.05 -4.78 6.41
C ILE A 148 -5.82 -6.27 6.70
N GLU A 149 -6.85 -7.00 7.13
CA GLU A 149 -6.80 -8.44 7.38
C GLU A 149 -6.52 -9.20 6.09
N THR A 150 -7.21 -8.86 5.00
CA THR A 150 -6.97 -9.45 3.67
C THR A 150 -5.55 -9.20 3.18
N LEU A 151 -5.00 -7.98 3.36
CA LEU A 151 -3.61 -7.65 3.02
C LEU A 151 -2.60 -8.42 3.87
N LEU A 152 -2.81 -8.53 5.19
CA LEU A 152 -1.93 -9.28 6.09
C LEU A 152 -1.90 -10.78 5.73
N ASN A 153 -3.05 -11.35 5.36
CA ASN A 153 -3.13 -12.73 4.86
C ASN A 153 -2.40 -12.95 3.52
N LEU A 154 -2.30 -11.91 2.69
CA LEU A 154 -1.50 -11.91 1.44
C LEU A 154 -0.02 -11.61 1.68
N HIS A 155 0.37 -11.13 2.86
CA HIS A 155 1.74 -10.73 3.22
C HIS A 155 2.61 -11.90 3.73
N SER A 156 2.26 -13.14 3.39
CA SER A 156 3.11 -14.30 3.61
C SER A 156 4.47 -14.11 2.95
N PHE A 157 5.56 -14.42 3.66
CA PHE A 157 6.91 -14.29 3.14
C PHE A 157 7.08 -15.15 1.87
N PRO A 158 7.66 -14.64 0.77
CA PRO A 158 7.80 -15.42 -0.45
C PRO A 158 8.74 -16.62 -0.24
N ASP A 159 8.41 -17.80 -0.77
CA ASP A 159 9.32 -18.96 -0.78
C ASP A 159 10.60 -18.67 -1.56
N LEU A 160 11.72 -19.37 -1.29
CA LEU A 160 13.00 -19.18 -2.01
C LEU A 160 12.88 -19.27 -3.54
N ASN A 161 11.96 -20.09 -4.05
CA ASN A 161 11.69 -20.28 -5.48
C ASN A 161 10.53 -19.41 -6.01
N ALA A 162 10.10 -18.39 -5.26
CA ALA A 162 9.02 -17.49 -5.66
C ALA A 162 9.28 -16.83 -7.02
N SER A 163 8.27 -16.79 -7.87
CA SER A 163 8.35 -16.11 -9.17
C SER A 163 8.47 -14.60 -9.01
N TYR A 164 8.98 -13.94 -10.04
CA TYR A 164 9.03 -12.47 -10.12
C TYR A 164 7.64 -11.82 -9.87
N GLU A 165 6.56 -12.46 -10.33
CA GLU A 165 5.19 -11.98 -10.08
C GLU A 165 4.78 -12.08 -8.61
N GLN A 166 5.20 -13.13 -7.89
CA GLN A 166 4.96 -13.27 -6.45
C GLN A 166 5.73 -12.21 -5.66
N LEU A 167 6.99 -11.95 -6.01
CA LEU A 167 7.81 -10.89 -5.40
C LEU A 167 7.20 -9.50 -5.63
N GLN A 168 6.75 -9.21 -6.85
CA GLN A 168 6.02 -7.97 -7.17
C GLN A 168 4.71 -7.83 -6.37
N LEU A 169 3.90 -8.89 -6.28
CA LEU A 169 2.67 -8.87 -5.49
C LEU A 169 2.98 -8.57 -4.02
N TRP A 170 3.97 -9.24 -3.44
CA TRP A 170 4.38 -9.04 -2.05
C TRP A 170 4.91 -7.61 -1.79
N ALA A 171 5.69 -7.03 -2.70
CA ALA A 171 6.11 -5.62 -2.61
C ALA A 171 4.92 -4.64 -2.71
N THR A 172 3.92 -4.96 -3.55
CA THR A 172 2.70 -4.15 -3.69
C THR A 172 1.84 -4.24 -2.41
N VAL A 173 1.69 -5.42 -1.81
CA VAL A 173 1.01 -5.63 -0.51
C VAL A 173 1.72 -4.88 0.61
N SER A 174 3.05 -4.94 0.66
CA SER A 174 3.86 -4.18 1.61
C SER A 174 3.59 -2.68 1.50
N SER A 175 3.55 -2.16 0.26
CA SER A 175 3.28 -0.74 -0.03
C SER A 175 1.85 -0.32 0.37
N ALA A 176 0.86 -1.19 0.15
CA ALA A 176 -0.52 -0.99 0.58
C ALA A 176 -0.65 -0.96 2.11
N LEU A 177 0.05 -1.86 2.81
CA LEU A 177 0.10 -1.88 4.28
C LEU A 177 0.80 -0.64 4.84
N CYS A 178 1.96 -0.25 4.30
CA CYS A 178 2.64 1.01 4.62
C CYS A 178 1.72 2.23 4.51
N GLY A 179 1.06 2.39 3.35
CA GLY A 179 0.10 3.47 3.11
C GLY A 179 -1.14 3.41 4.02
N SER A 180 -1.50 2.22 4.51
CA SER A 180 -2.62 2.01 5.43
C SER A 180 -2.31 2.43 6.87
N VAL A 181 -1.07 2.22 7.33
CA VAL A 181 -0.67 2.47 8.73
C VAL A 181 -0.08 3.87 8.94
N ASN A 182 0.68 4.41 7.98
CA ASN A 182 1.44 5.64 8.19
C ASN A 182 1.67 6.48 6.94
N ASN A 183 0.59 6.80 6.23
CA ASN A 183 0.55 7.96 5.33
C ASN A 183 -0.90 8.48 5.10
N PRO A 184 -1.49 9.29 6.00
CA PRO A 184 -0.95 9.79 7.28
C PRO A 184 -0.96 8.73 8.40
N GLN A 185 -0.45 9.05 9.59
CA GLN A 185 -0.43 8.12 10.73
C GLN A 185 -1.83 7.67 11.16
N ASN A 186 -2.05 6.35 11.28
CA ASN A 186 -3.30 5.73 11.74
C ASN A 186 -3.00 4.66 12.81
N GLU A 187 -3.23 5.00 14.08
CA GLU A 187 -2.88 4.14 15.23
C GLU A 187 -3.69 2.82 15.25
N GLU A 188 -4.97 2.83 14.88
CA GLU A 188 -5.79 1.62 14.79
C GLU A 188 -5.25 0.61 13.75
N ASN A 189 -4.76 1.12 12.62
CA ASN A 189 -4.13 0.29 11.58
C ASN A 189 -2.73 -0.16 11.98
N GLN A 190 -1.94 0.71 12.62
CA GLN A 190 -0.66 0.33 13.21
C GLN A 190 -0.83 -0.83 14.20
N ASN A 191 -1.79 -0.72 15.14
CA ASN A 191 -2.12 -1.76 16.11
C ASN A 191 -2.56 -3.06 15.44
N ALA A 192 -3.33 -3.00 14.35
CA ALA A 192 -3.76 -4.18 13.60
C ALA A 192 -2.59 -4.88 12.88
N CYS A 193 -1.64 -4.11 12.37
CA CYS A 193 -0.48 -4.61 11.65
C CYS A 193 0.62 -5.19 12.55
N THR A 194 0.59 -4.99 13.88
CA THR A 194 1.55 -5.64 14.80
C THR A 194 1.45 -7.16 14.79
N TYR A 195 0.39 -7.74 14.21
CA TYR A 195 0.26 -9.17 13.92
C TYR A 195 1.48 -9.77 13.20
N VAL A 196 2.22 -9.00 12.39
CA VAL A 196 3.43 -9.52 11.71
C VAL A 196 4.67 -9.60 12.62
N PHE A 197 4.65 -8.98 13.80
CA PHE A 197 5.84 -8.88 14.64
C PHE A 197 6.43 -10.23 15.10
N PRO A 198 5.62 -11.27 15.43
CA PRO A 198 6.14 -12.62 15.69
C PRO A 198 6.85 -13.26 14.48
N LEU A 199 6.49 -12.88 13.25
CA LEU A 199 7.05 -13.42 12.00
C LEU A 199 8.34 -12.71 11.57
N MET A 200 8.54 -11.46 12.00
CA MET A 200 9.68 -10.61 11.61
C MET A 200 11.05 -11.28 11.79
N LYS A 201 11.24 -12.08 12.85
CA LYS A 201 12.50 -12.77 13.09
C LYS A 201 12.87 -13.67 11.91
N THR A 202 11.93 -14.49 11.45
CA THR A 202 12.12 -15.40 10.31
C THR A 202 12.39 -14.59 9.04
N TRP A 203 11.59 -13.54 8.78
CA TRP A 203 11.72 -12.73 7.57
C TRP A 203 13.08 -12.03 7.48
N LEU A 204 13.58 -11.46 8.59
CA LEU A 204 14.90 -10.81 8.64
C LEU A 204 16.05 -11.82 8.51
N GLN A 205 15.88 -13.06 8.98
CA GLN A 205 16.87 -14.12 8.79
C GLN A 205 16.94 -14.59 7.34
N GLU A 206 15.80 -14.75 6.66
CA GLU A 206 15.73 -15.11 5.23
C GLU A 206 16.23 -13.99 4.31
N VAL A 207 16.02 -12.72 4.67
CA VAL A 207 16.53 -11.55 3.92
C VAL A 207 18.04 -11.34 4.07
N ALA A 208 18.64 -11.82 5.17
CA ALA A 208 20.10 -11.84 5.33
C ALA A 208 20.81 -12.88 4.41
N LEU A 209 20.05 -13.63 3.60
CA LEU A 209 20.53 -14.58 2.59
C LEU A 209 20.39 -13.94 1.18
N PRO A 210 20.09 -14.62 0.04
CA PRO A 210 20.18 -14.01 -1.29
C PRO A 210 18.95 -13.13 -1.66
N ARG A 211 18.37 -12.40 -0.70
CA ARG A 211 17.06 -11.72 -0.83
C ARG A 211 17.06 -10.29 -0.32
N ALA A 212 18.14 -9.57 -0.61
CA ALA A 212 18.33 -8.18 -0.21
C ALA A 212 17.19 -7.27 -0.72
N GLU A 213 16.63 -7.55 -1.89
CA GLU A 213 15.53 -6.80 -2.51
C GLU A 213 14.21 -6.81 -1.72
N LEU A 214 14.07 -7.72 -0.75
CA LEU A 214 12.94 -7.74 0.17
C LEU A 214 13.20 -6.94 1.46
N ALA A 215 14.42 -6.46 1.70
CA ALA A 215 14.75 -5.71 2.90
C ALA A 215 13.97 -4.40 3.00
N GLN A 216 13.97 -3.59 1.93
CA GLN A 216 13.40 -2.25 1.96
C GLN A 216 11.89 -2.23 2.24
N PRO A 217 11.04 -3.09 1.64
CA PRO A 217 9.62 -3.09 1.97
C PRO A 217 9.33 -3.66 3.37
N ILE A 218 10.10 -4.64 3.86
CA ILE A 218 10.02 -5.12 5.26
C ILE A 218 10.36 -3.98 6.23
N CYS A 219 11.50 -3.32 6.01
CA CYS A 219 12.00 -2.27 6.89
C CYS A 219 11.05 -1.06 6.92
N SER A 220 10.54 -0.66 5.74
CA SER A 220 9.54 0.38 5.58
C SER A 220 8.25 0.04 6.34
N PHE A 221 7.70 -1.16 6.17
CA PHE A 221 6.45 -1.56 6.81
C PHE A 221 6.56 -1.62 8.33
N ILE A 222 7.62 -2.22 8.87
CA ILE A 222 7.87 -2.26 10.31
C ILE A 222 8.02 -0.85 10.88
N GLY A 223 8.88 -0.03 10.27
CA GLY A 223 9.12 1.35 10.71
C GLY A 223 7.84 2.19 10.73
N MET A 224 7.05 2.11 9.66
CA MET A 224 5.76 2.80 9.57
C MET A 224 4.74 2.28 10.60
N THR A 225 4.74 0.98 10.89
CA THR A 225 3.83 0.36 11.88
C THR A 225 4.13 0.81 13.32
N VAL A 226 5.40 1.02 13.68
CA VAL A 226 5.77 1.45 15.05
C VAL A 226 5.82 2.96 15.26
N ALA A 227 6.04 3.76 14.20
CA ALA A 227 6.34 5.18 14.34
C ALA A 227 5.18 6.01 14.95
N ASN A 228 5.51 6.82 15.96
CA ASN A 228 4.66 7.83 16.62
C ASN A 228 3.36 7.36 17.29
N ASN A 229 3.10 6.06 17.40
CA ASN A 229 1.87 5.53 17.99
C ASN A 229 1.79 5.81 19.51
N ARG A 230 0.72 6.49 19.96
CA ARG A 230 0.49 6.89 21.36
C ARG A 230 -0.15 5.80 22.21
N GLU A 231 -0.97 4.93 21.65
CA GLU A 231 -1.51 3.78 22.40
C GLU A 231 -0.39 2.81 22.81
N HIS A 232 0.62 2.61 21.96
CA HIS A 232 1.87 1.93 22.33
C HIS A 232 2.62 2.64 23.48
N LYS A 233 2.45 3.97 23.66
CA LYS A 233 3.00 4.72 24.80
C LYS A 233 2.13 4.63 26.07
N GLN A 234 0.81 4.48 25.96
CA GLN A 234 -0.13 4.45 27.10
C GLN A 234 -0.52 3.05 27.61
N HIS A 235 -0.44 1.98 26.80
CA HIS A 235 -0.76 0.61 27.23
C HIS A 235 0.24 0.01 28.25
N LYS A 236 1.27 0.76 28.68
CA LYS A 236 2.26 0.33 29.69
C LYS A 236 1.63 -0.12 31.02
N ASN A 237 0.54 0.50 31.46
CA ASN A 237 0.01 0.32 32.82
C ASN A 237 -1.05 -0.79 33.01
N LYS A 238 -1.44 -1.54 31.97
CA LYS A 238 -2.34 -2.71 32.10
C LYS A 238 -1.91 -3.85 31.18
N LEU A 239 -1.51 -4.98 31.78
CA LEU A 239 -0.96 -6.13 31.07
C LEU A 239 -1.98 -6.82 30.14
N THR A 240 -2.02 -6.46 28.85
CA THR A 240 -2.32 -7.46 27.78
C THR A 240 -1.76 -7.18 26.38
N TYR A 241 -1.00 -6.10 26.13
CA TYR A 241 0.10 -6.23 25.15
C TYR A 241 1.23 -7.09 25.72
N ASN A 242 1.23 -7.30 27.05
CA ASN A 242 2.29 -7.97 27.77
C ASN A 242 2.31 -9.53 27.64
N ALA A 243 1.56 -10.14 26.71
CA ALA A 243 1.43 -11.61 26.60
C ALA A 243 1.36 -12.26 25.18
N THR A 244 1.63 -11.53 24.09
CA THR A 244 1.92 -12.13 22.76
C THR A 244 3.14 -11.50 22.07
N LEU A 245 3.31 -10.18 22.18
CA LEU A 245 4.62 -9.68 22.59
C LEU A 245 4.74 -9.89 24.11
N CYS A 246 5.92 -9.76 24.70
CA CYS A 246 6.08 -9.71 26.17
C CYS A 246 5.77 -10.96 27.03
N THR A 247 5.04 -11.98 26.54
CA THR A 247 5.52 -13.37 26.72
C THR A 247 6.83 -13.57 25.93
N VAL A 248 7.09 -12.64 25.00
CA VAL A 248 8.37 -12.34 24.36
C VAL A 248 8.73 -10.87 24.64
N LEU A 249 9.23 -10.53 25.87
CA LEU A 249 9.77 -9.21 26.35
C LEU A 249 8.88 -8.16 27.14
N PRO A 250 8.55 -8.32 28.44
CA PRO A 250 7.78 -7.33 29.24
C PRO A 250 8.67 -6.26 29.95
N GLU A 251 8.26 -4.99 29.93
CA GLU A 251 8.79 -3.74 30.58
C GLU A 251 10.25 -3.63 31.09
N CYS A 252 10.73 -4.56 31.94
CA CYS A 252 12.18 -4.85 32.08
C CYS A 252 12.85 -4.99 30.70
N CYS A 253 12.07 -5.49 29.75
CA CYS A 253 12.48 -5.77 28.41
C CYS A 253 12.27 -4.66 27.38
N LEU A 254 12.07 -3.40 27.78
CA LEU A 254 12.42 -2.28 26.88
C LEU A 254 13.91 -1.95 27.00
N LYS A 255 14.47 -2.01 28.23
CA LYS A 255 15.92 -2.11 28.46
C LYS A 255 16.49 -3.39 27.83
N GLN A 256 15.78 -4.50 27.92
CA GLN A 256 16.15 -5.76 27.25
C GLN A 256 15.78 -5.83 25.75
N LEU A 257 14.96 -4.93 25.19
CA LEU A 257 14.78 -4.77 23.73
C LEU A 257 16.01 -4.09 23.16
N VAL A 258 16.48 -3.01 23.79
CA VAL A 258 17.80 -2.41 23.51
C VAL A 258 18.93 -3.43 23.73
N SER A 259 18.87 -4.22 24.81
CA SER A 259 19.83 -5.33 25.03
C SER A 259 19.62 -6.55 24.11
N SER A 260 18.50 -6.66 23.39
CA SER A 260 18.22 -7.75 22.45
C SER A 260 18.48 -7.33 21.00
N PHE A 261 18.36 -6.05 20.65
CA PHE A 261 18.98 -5.52 19.43
C PHE A 261 20.50 -5.70 19.47
N SER A 262 21.13 -5.65 20.66
CA SER A 262 22.54 -6.00 20.84
C SER A 262 22.83 -7.51 21.03
N LYS A 263 21.94 -8.32 21.64
CA LYS A 263 22.14 -9.78 21.81
C LYS A 263 21.64 -10.67 20.65
N LEU A 264 20.49 -10.38 20.04
CA LEU A 264 19.93 -11.10 18.87
C LEU A 264 20.69 -10.78 17.57
N ARG A 265 21.70 -9.91 17.61
CA ARG A 265 22.41 -9.42 16.44
C ARG A 265 21.47 -8.81 15.38
N VAL A 266 20.38 -8.14 15.76
CA VAL A 266 19.50 -7.47 14.78
C VAL A 266 20.08 -6.11 14.35
N ILE A 267 20.66 -5.32 15.26
CA ILE A 267 21.50 -4.17 14.85
C ILE A 267 22.71 -4.70 14.05
N PRO A 268 23.50 -5.67 14.54
CA PRO A 268 24.52 -6.34 13.73
C PRO A 268 24.04 -7.01 12.43
N GLY A 269 22.75 -7.31 12.27
CA GLY A 269 22.17 -7.96 11.09
C GLY A 269 21.72 -6.94 10.06
N LEU A 270 21.13 -5.83 10.49
CA LEU A 270 20.93 -4.62 9.68
C LEU A 270 22.28 -3.99 9.30
N LEU A 271 23.28 -4.02 10.19
CA LEU A 271 24.67 -3.63 9.89
C LEU A 271 25.37 -4.63 8.97
N CYS A 272 25.10 -5.94 9.07
CA CYS A 272 25.62 -6.96 8.15
C CYS A 272 24.98 -6.80 6.76
N LEU A 273 23.70 -6.45 6.71
CA LEU A 273 22.98 -6.09 5.49
C LEU A 273 23.54 -4.80 4.88
N LEU A 274 23.83 -3.76 5.68
CA LEU A 274 24.59 -2.58 5.25
C LEU A 274 26.04 -2.89 4.86
N SER A 275 26.59 -4.01 5.31
CA SER A 275 27.90 -4.53 4.90
C SER A 275 27.80 -5.47 3.69
N SER A 276 26.61 -5.73 3.16
CA SER A 276 26.41 -6.54 1.97
C SER A 276 26.81 -5.73 0.73
N PRO A 277 27.73 -6.24 -0.12
CA PRO A 277 28.12 -5.54 -1.35
C PRO A 277 26.99 -5.48 -2.40
N ASN A 278 25.90 -6.22 -2.17
CA ASN A 278 24.75 -6.32 -3.06
C ASN A 278 23.58 -5.40 -2.66
N LEU A 279 23.69 -4.65 -1.55
CA LEU A 279 22.65 -3.74 -1.09
C LEU A 279 22.80 -2.39 -1.80
N ASP A 280 21.78 -1.96 -2.56
CA ASP A 280 21.83 -0.69 -3.28
C ASP A 280 21.70 0.53 -2.35
N PRO A 281 22.03 1.76 -2.81
CA PRO A 281 22.00 2.96 -1.95
C PRO A 281 20.62 3.35 -1.40
N GLN A 282 19.54 2.99 -2.07
CA GLN A 282 18.17 3.26 -1.62
C GLN A 282 17.75 2.27 -0.52
N ASP A 283 18.14 1.01 -0.67
CA ASP A 283 17.97 -0.02 0.36
C ASP A 283 18.85 0.25 1.58
N GLN A 284 20.11 0.69 1.38
CA GLN A 284 20.98 1.18 2.45
C GLN A 284 20.32 2.31 3.23
N LEU A 285 19.76 3.31 2.55
CA LEU A 285 19.03 4.41 3.19
C LEU A 285 17.81 3.90 3.97
N ALA A 286 17.04 2.96 3.43
CA ALA A 286 15.89 2.37 4.12
C ALA A 286 16.29 1.62 5.40
N VAL A 287 17.42 0.88 5.37
CA VAL A 287 17.98 0.21 6.54
C VAL A 287 18.51 1.22 7.57
N VAL A 288 19.19 2.29 7.13
CA VAL A 288 19.63 3.39 8.02
C VAL A 288 18.44 4.13 8.64
N LEU A 289 17.37 4.39 7.89
CA LEU A 289 16.14 5.00 8.41
C LEU A 289 15.41 4.07 9.38
N MET A 290 15.39 2.76 9.12
CA MET A 290 14.91 1.78 10.11
C MET A 290 15.75 1.84 11.39
N ILE A 291 17.08 1.80 11.29
CA ILE A 291 17.97 1.94 12.46
C ILE A 291 17.66 3.26 13.18
N GLY A 292 17.50 4.36 12.45
CA GLY A 292 17.12 5.67 12.97
C GLY A 292 15.79 5.65 13.74
N HIS A 293 14.72 5.13 13.15
CA HIS A 293 13.40 5.02 13.81
C HIS A 293 13.43 4.07 15.02
N LEU A 294 14.19 2.96 14.94
CA LEU A 294 14.40 2.05 16.06
C LEU A 294 15.21 2.71 17.19
N THR A 295 16.22 3.52 16.86
CA THR A 295 17.05 4.26 17.82
C THR A 295 16.29 5.43 18.44
N ASP A 296 15.51 6.18 17.68
CA ASP A 296 14.67 7.29 18.15
C ASP A 296 13.58 6.80 19.11
N ALA A 297 12.91 5.69 18.77
CA ALA A 297 12.00 4.98 19.67
C ALA A 297 12.67 4.48 20.98
N CYS A 298 13.99 4.36 21.01
CA CYS A 298 14.77 4.05 22.22
C CYS A 298 15.33 5.30 22.93
N GLY A 299 15.49 6.44 22.23
CA GLY A 299 16.12 7.65 22.73
C GLY A 299 15.35 8.34 23.86
N GLU A 300 14.02 8.26 23.83
CA GLU A 300 13.14 8.81 24.88
C GLU A 300 13.40 8.20 26.29
N PHE A 301 14.12 7.07 26.41
CA PHE A 301 14.41 6.41 27.68
C PHE A 301 15.60 6.98 28.48
N VAL A 302 16.41 7.87 27.90
CA VAL A 302 17.62 8.41 28.57
C VAL A 302 17.32 9.72 29.34
N GLY A 303 16.20 10.40 29.03
CA GLY A 303 15.86 11.72 29.58
C GLY A 303 15.22 11.70 30.98
N THR A 304 14.43 10.68 31.31
CA THR A 304 13.80 10.52 32.64
C THR A 304 14.80 9.94 33.63
N ARG A 305 15.48 10.82 34.37
CA ARG A 305 16.21 10.46 35.60
C ARG A 305 15.24 9.89 36.64
N CYS A 306 15.75 8.96 37.44
CA CYS A 306 15.09 8.41 38.64
C CYS A 306 14.89 9.50 39.71
#